data_AF-A0A3M2CL94-F1
#
_entry.id   AF-A0A3M2CL94-F1
#
_cell.length_a   1.000
_cell.length_b   1.000
_cell.length_c   1.000
_cell.angle_alpha   90.00
_cell.angle_beta   90.00
_cell.angle_gamma   90.00
#
_symmetry.space_group_name_H-M   'P 1'
#
loop_
_entity.id
_entity.type
_entity.pdbx_description
1 polymer ?
#
loop_
_entity_poly.entity_id
_entity_poly.type
_entity_poly.pdbx_seq_one_letter_code
_entity_poly.pdbx_strand_id
1 'polypeptide(L)'
;MCPECGSAFAPSDYEFKPGAVRFSCPACGQGYYGTGPKGHLEPATFACVSCGAPCDMDEMTLAPASGVAEDATEPINQKNPWEERRGVRVFAAWFKTVAMALFWPRRLMRATSRTGRVGTAVWFAAATPVAFALPTMAIVLLMAAGTGMAGVVVAVMVWAFGLATGTALAVLVWGLVAHGLMSLGWGGPRFGAGRSIKAVSYATGAGAITAVPMIGPYLSPIGWVWTAISAVMMLKEAQRVPWWRAAIAGLLPPVIAVGGGAAVVYWMVAAAVNGSVQLPGPPGAGTQTQAQRVTGALVTAMRSGSPPGHALTLVADGALSPVDLVVSGSATMPGGVLVAGSDLASIGRLAWPDQQKAARAAAAALPAGVVAHRLADYVFTHHGVDASDPAQGDVWVVIASPDPDANGLPQTLPTFVWAGSATGAVTFEIIGGAGDGLQRQNALRRSLGLPEIPEPWAVTHAAPAVGAPEGRSPR
;
A
#
# COMPACT_ATOMS: atom_id res chain seq x y z
N MET A 1 47.14 -17.68 -19.91
CA MET A 1 45.95 -17.50 -19.04
C MET A 1 46.02 -16.12 -18.39
N CYS A 2 44.88 -15.45 -18.19
CA CYS A 2 44.84 -14.18 -17.48
C CYS A 2 45.24 -14.37 -16.00
N PRO A 3 46.23 -13.64 -15.47
CA PRO A 3 46.69 -13.81 -14.09
C PRO A 3 45.62 -13.41 -13.06
N GLU A 4 44.62 -12.60 -13.44
CA GLU A 4 43.57 -12.18 -12.52
C GLU A 4 42.40 -13.17 -12.40
N CYS A 5 42.05 -13.89 -13.47
CA CYS A 5 40.85 -14.74 -13.48
C CYS A 5 41.06 -16.18 -13.96
N GLY A 6 42.26 -16.53 -14.43
CA GLY A 6 42.60 -17.87 -14.92
C GLY A 6 41.96 -18.25 -16.25
N SER A 7 41.18 -17.37 -16.90
CA SER A 7 40.62 -17.69 -18.22
C SER A 7 41.70 -17.68 -19.30
N ALA A 8 41.44 -18.37 -20.41
CA ALA A 8 42.19 -18.14 -21.64
C ALA A 8 42.16 -16.64 -21.98
N PHE A 9 43.29 -16.11 -22.45
CA PHE A 9 43.46 -14.70 -22.78
C PHE A 9 44.26 -14.64 -24.07
N ALA A 10 43.62 -14.20 -25.14
CA ALA A 10 44.24 -13.89 -26.43
C ALA A 10 44.16 -12.37 -26.63
N PRO A 11 45.29 -11.65 -26.72
CA PRO A 11 45.34 -10.23 -27.09
C PRO A 11 44.43 -9.84 -28.27
N SER A 12 44.26 -10.70 -29.27
CA SER A 12 43.41 -10.48 -30.45
C SER A 12 41.91 -10.33 -30.12
N ASP A 13 41.45 -10.87 -28.99
CA ASP A 13 40.05 -10.77 -28.52
C ASP A 13 39.68 -9.37 -27.98
N TYR A 14 40.67 -8.48 -27.81
CA TYR A 14 40.50 -7.19 -27.16
C TYR A 14 40.97 -6.06 -28.06
N GLU A 15 40.19 -4.98 -28.15
CA GLU A 15 40.60 -3.78 -28.87
C GLU A 15 41.22 -2.76 -27.93
N PHE A 16 42.42 -2.31 -28.24
CA PHE A 16 43.18 -1.35 -27.46
C PHE A 16 43.24 0.00 -28.17
N LYS A 17 43.50 1.06 -27.43
CA LYS A 17 43.87 2.34 -28.05
C LYS A 17 45.24 2.17 -28.74
N PRO A 18 45.42 2.62 -29.98
CA PRO A 18 46.71 2.54 -30.66
C PRO A 18 47.85 3.11 -29.82
N GLY A 19 48.93 2.34 -29.69
CA GLY A 19 50.10 2.67 -28.88
C GLY A 19 49.93 2.55 -27.36
N ALA A 20 48.75 2.16 -26.84
CA ALA A 20 48.53 2.08 -25.40
C ALA A 20 49.14 0.83 -24.74
N VAL A 21 49.32 -0.24 -25.51
CA VAL A 21 49.82 -1.53 -25.02
C VAL A 21 51.13 -1.89 -25.71
N ARG A 22 52.10 -2.33 -24.90
CA ARG A 22 53.36 -2.94 -25.31
C ARG A 22 53.21 -4.46 -25.33
N PHE A 23 53.47 -5.06 -26.47
CA PHE A 23 53.56 -6.50 -26.69
C PHE A 23 55.02 -6.91 -26.57
N SER A 24 55.33 -7.83 -25.66
CA SER A 24 56.71 -8.29 -25.43
C SER A 24 56.94 -9.66 -26.05
N CYS A 25 58.00 -9.80 -26.85
CA CYS A 25 58.43 -11.06 -27.45
C CYS A 25 58.59 -12.13 -26.34
N PRO A 26 58.04 -13.34 -26.51
CA PRO A 26 58.11 -14.37 -25.47
C PRO A 26 59.54 -14.89 -25.23
N ALA A 27 60.44 -14.79 -26.21
CA ALA A 27 61.80 -15.29 -26.11
C ALA A 27 62.78 -14.30 -25.45
N CYS A 28 62.72 -13.01 -25.81
CA CYS A 28 63.72 -12.01 -25.36
C CYS A 28 63.12 -10.76 -24.69
N GLY A 29 61.81 -10.62 -24.63
CA GLY A 29 61.14 -9.46 -24.01
C GLY A 29 61.18 -8.15 -24.81
N GLN A 30 61.69 -8.19 -26.06
CA GLN A 30 61.65 -7.03 -26.96
C GLN A 30 60.22 -6.51 -27.10
N GLY A 31 60.03 -5.21 -26.86
CA GLY A 31 58.74 -4.55 -26.89
C GLY A 31 58.33 -4.06 -28.28
N TYR A 32 57.05 -4.23 -28.60
CA TYR A 32 56.38 -3.74 -29.79
C TYR A 32 55.10 -3.02 -29.37
N TYR A 33 54.65 -2.05 -30.16
CA TYR A 33 53.45 -1.29 -29.85
C TYR A 33 52.39 -1.55 -30.91
N GLY A 34 51.16 -1.79 -30.48
CA GLY A 34 50.06 -2.00 -31.41
C GLY A 34 49.65 -0.70 -32.08
N THR A 35 50.09 -0.50 -33.32
CA THR A 35 49.79 0.70 -34.14
C THR A 35 48.60 0.51 -35.06
N GLY A 36 48.06 -0.71 -35.19
CA GLY A 36 46.90 -0.98 -36.02
C GLY A 36 45.65 -0.24 -35.53
N PRO A 37 44.58 -0.16 -36.34
CA PRO A 37 43.35 0.56 -36.00
C PRO A 37 42.69 0.12 -34.69
N LYS A 38 42.88 -1.16 -34.32
CA LYS A 38 42.39 -1.79 -33.08
C LYS A 38 43.41 -1.79 -31.94
N GLY A 39 44.53 -1.08 -32.10
CA GLY A 39 45.68 -1.15 -31.20
C GLY A 39 46.38 -2.51 -31.18
N HIS A 40 46.29 -3.25 -32.29
CA HIS A 40 46.95 -4.54 -32.51
C HIS A 40 48.29 -4.37 -33.24
N LEU A 41 49.12 -5.41 -33.20
CA LEU A 41 50.34 -5.47 -34.02
C LEU A 41 49.97 -5.68 -35.49
N GLU A 42 50.69 -5.02 -36.38
CA GLU A 42 50.51 -5.14 -37.82
C GLU A 42 51.89 -5.29 -38.48
N PRO A 43 52.27 -6.50 -38.95
CA PRO A 43 51.48 -7.75 -38.96
C PRO A 43 51.32 -8.40 -37.58
N ALA A 44 50.29 -9.26 -37.43
CA ALA A 44 50.02 -10.00 -36.19
C ALA A 44 51.06 -11.11 -35.91
N THR A 45 51.72 -11.61 -36.95
CA THR A 45 52.80 -12.60 -36.87
C THR A 45 54.05 -12.07 -37.57
N PHE A 46 55.21 -12.17 -36.92
CA PHE A 46 56.48 -11.68 -37.46
C PHE A 46 57.68 -12.32 -36.73
N ALA A 47 58.88 -12.20 -37.29
CA ALA A 47 60.12 -12.59 -36.61
C ALA A 47 60.64 -11.44 -35.73
N CYS A 48 60.97 -11.73 -34.47
CA CYS A 48 61.49 -10.73 -33.55
C CYS A 48 62.77 -10.07 -34.09
N VAL A 49 62.79 -8.74 -34.22
CA VAL A 49 63.96 -7.99 -34.71
C VAL A 49 65.21 -8.12 -33.83
N SER A 50 65.08 -8.56 -32.58
CA SER A 50 66.20 -8.71 -31.65
C SER A 50 66.79 -10.13 -31.64
N CYS A 51 65.95 -11.17 -31.58
CA CYS A 51 66.40 -12.56 -31.43
C CYS A 51 66.04 -13.47 -32.61
N GLY A 52 65.29 -12.99 -33.60
CA GLY A 52 64.83 -13.77 -34.76
C GLY A 52 63.72 -14.78 -34.48
N ALA A 53 63.33 -15.00 -33.22
CA ALA A 53 62.27 -15.95 -32.87
C ALA A 53 60.92 -15.56 -33.48
N PRO A 54 60.10 -16.53 -33.95
CA PRO A 54 58.75 -16.25 -34.42
C PRO A 54 57.91 -15.69 -33.26
N CYS A 55 57.18 -14.61 -33.51
CA CYS A 55 56.26 -13.97 -32.59
C CYS A 55 54.87 -14.02 -33.19
N ASP A 56 53.93 -14.60 -32.44
CA ASP A 56 52.50 -14.43 -32.65
C ASP A 56 51.96 -13.48 -31.59
N MET A 57 51.16 -12.49 -31.99
CA MET A 57 50.59 -11.50 -31.08
C MET A 57 49.88 -12.15 -29.88
N ASP A 58 49.23 -13.30 -30.06
CA ASP A 58 48.46 -13.94 -29.00
C ASP A 58 49.33 -14.70 -27.97
N GLU A 59 50.58 -14.97 -28.32
CA GLU A 59 51.58 -15.57 -27.42
C GLU A 59 52.41 -14.51 -26.67
N MET A 60 52.27 -13.23 -27.02
CA MET A 60 53.06 -12.14 -26.44
C MET A 60 52.50 -11.67 -25.09
N THR A 61 53.40 -11.28 -24.19
CA THR A 61 53.00 -10.70 -22.90
C THR A 61 52.69 -9.22 -23.07
N LEU A 62 51.52 -8.78 -22.58
CA LEU A 62 51.09 -7.39 -22.63
C LEU A 62 51.54 -6.62 -21.40
N ALA A 63 51.99 -5.39 -21.59
CA ALA A 63 52.21 -4.40 -20.55
C ALA A 63 51.70 -3.03 -21.02
N PRO A 64 51.30 -2.11 -20.11
CA PRO A 64 51.03 -0.74 -20.50
C PRO A 64 52.26 -0.12 -21.19
N ALA A 65 52.01 0.68 -22.23
CA ALA A 65 53.09 1.44 -22.87
C ALA A 65 53.69 2.46 -21.88
N SER A 66 54.99 2.72 -22.02
CA SER A 66 55.68 3.66 -21.13
C SER A 66 55.04 5.04 -21.20
N GLY A 67 54.68 5.61 -20.04
CA GLY A 67 54.01 6.91 -19.95
C GLY A 67 52.52 6.89 -20.29
N VAL A 68 51.93 5.73 -20.59
CA VAL A 68 50.48 5.58 -20.78
C VAL A 68 49.85 5.18 -19.45
N ALA A 69 48.85 5.94 -19.03
CA ALA A 69 48.07 5.61 -17.83
C ALA A 69 47.31 4.28 -18.03
N GLU A 70 47.19 3.49 -16.96
CA GLU A 70 46.59 2.14 -17.01
C GLU A 70 45.15 2.16 -17.56
N ASP A 71 44.40 3.23 -17.32
CA ASP A 71 43.03 3.41 -17.82
C ASP A 71 42.95 3.54 -19.34
N ALA A 72 44.00 4.03 -20.00
CA ALA A 72 44.09 4.09 -21.45
C ALA A 72 44.36 2.72 -22.10
N THR A 73 44.67 1.69 -21.31
CA THR A 73 44.81 0.30 -21.76
C THR A 73 43.51 -0.51 -21.62
N GLU A 74 42.44 0.07 -21.05
CA GLU A 74 41.15 -0.60 -20.95
C GLU A 74 40.54 -0.85 -22.35
N PRO A 75 39.96 -2.04 -22.61
CA PRO A 75 39.42 -2.36 -23.92
C PRO A 75 38.34 -1.37 -24.38
N ILE A 76 38.48 -0.83 -25.60
CA ILE A 76 37.58 0.22 -26.14
C ILE A 76 36.12 -0.24 -26.15
N ASN A 77 35.86 -1.53 -26.38
CA ASN A 77 34.52 -2.08 -26.51
C ASN A 77 33.87 -2.51 -25.19
N GLN A 78 34.50 -2.22 -24.05
CA GLN A 78 33.99 -2.58 -22.73
C GLN A 78 33.77 -1.37 -21.84
N LYS A 79 33.18 -0.29 -22.36
CA LYS A 79 32.74 0.83 -21.52
C LYS A 79 31.26 0.74 -21.14
N ASN A 80 30.94 1.18 -19.93
CA ASN A 80 29.56 1.25 -19.44
C ASN A 80 28.77 2.24 -20.32
N PRO A 81 27.73 1.77 -21.05
CA PRO A 81 27.00 2.62 -22.00
C PRO A 81 26.43 3.89 -21.36
N TRP A 82 26.09 3.86 -20.08
CA TRP A 82 25.56 5.01 -19.35
C TRP A 82 26.61 6.03 -18.92
N GLU A 83 27.85 5.61 -18.64
CA GLU A 83 28.94 6.55 -18.32
C GLU A 83 29.47 7.21 -19.60
N GLU A 84 29.61 6.45 -20.68
CA GLU A 84 30.09 6.95 -21.97
C GLU A 84 28.98 7.24 -22.98
N ARG A 85 28.18 8.27 -22.66
CA ARG A 85 27.09 8.72 -23.54
C ARG A 85 27.55 9.54 -24.75
N ARG A 86 28.83 9.91 -24.84
CA ARG A 86 29.36 10.67 -25.99
C ARG A 86 29.30 9.78 -27.24
N GLY A 87 28.36 10.05 -28.14
CA GLY A 87 28.15 9.30 -29.39
C GLY A 87 27.01 8.27 -29.34
N VAL A 88 26.36 8.05 -28.19
CA VAL A 88 25.21 7.14 -28.06
C VAL A 88 24.00 7.92 -27.53
N ARG A 89 22.84 7.75 -28.18
CA ARG A 89 21.58 8.36 -27.72
C ARG A 89 21.27 7.92 -26.28
N VAL A 90 20.84 8.84 -25.41
CA VAL A 90 20.63 8.58 -23.97
C VAL A 90 19.74 7.36 -23.71
N PHE A 91 18.67 7.22 -24.48
CA PHE A 91 17.74 6.09 -24.38
C PHE A 91 18.36 4.75 -24.78
N ALA A 92 19.17 4.73 -25.84
CA ALA A 92 19.91 3.54 -26.25
C ALA A 92 20.99 3.16 -25.21
N ALA A 93 21.67 4.15 -24.63
CA ALA A 93 22.61 3.93 -23.54
C ALA A 93 21.92 3.34 -22.30
N TRP A 94 20.74 3.87 -21.93
CA TRP A 94 19.94 3.34 -20.82
C TRP A 94 19.53 1.88 -21.05
N PHE A 95 18.92 1.57 -22.20
CA PHE A 95 18.50 0.19 -22.51
C PHE A 95 19.68 -0.79 -22.57
N LYS A 96 20.81 -0.40 -23.16
CA LYS A 96 22.02 -1.24 -23.16
C LYS A 96 22.52 -1.51 -21.73
N THR A 97 22.48 -0.50 -20.87
CA THR A 97 22.89 -0.63 -19.46
C THR A 97 21.92 -1.54 -18.68
N VAL A 98 20.61 -1.38 -18.89
CA VAL A 98 19.58 -2.27 -18.34
C VAL A 98 19.79 -3.72 -18.78
N ALA A 99 19.98 -3.97 -20.08
CA ALA A 99 20.23 -5.31 -20.61
C ALA A 99 21.52 -5.92 -20.02
N MET A 100 22.58 -5.13 -19.90
CA MET A 100 23.81 -5.58 -19.25
C MET A 100 23.62 -5.87 -17.76
N ALA A 101 22.85 -5.06 -17.02
CA ALA A 101 22.54 -5.31 -15.62
C ALA A 101 21.69 -6.58 -15.43
N LEU A 102 20.79 -6.83 -16.38
CA LEU A 102 19.87 -7.97 -16.36
C LEU A 102 20.58 -9.29 -16.69
N PHE A 103 21.43 -9.32 -17.72
CA PHE A 103 22.00 -10.57 -18.23
C PHE A 103 23.49 -10.76 -17.95
N TRP A 104 24.26 -9.67 -17.78
CA TRP A 104 25.72 -9.72 -17.60
C TRP A 104 26.23 -8.75 -16.52
N PRO A 105 25.71 -8.80 -15.28
CA PRO A 105 26.04 -7.83 -14.23
C PRO A 105 27.56 -7.71 -13.97
N ARG A 106 28.29 -8.83 -13.99
CA ARG A 106 29.76 -8.83 -13.87
C ARG A 106 30.45 -8.06 -14.99
N ARG A 107 29.98 -8.21 -16.24
CA ARG A 107 30.52 -7.49 -17.39
C ARG A 107 30.22 -5.99 -17.26
N LEU A 108 29.02 -5.63 -16.80
CA LEU A 108 28.66 -4.23 -16.56
C LEU A 108 29.57 -3.58 -15.52
N MET A 109 29.87 -4.29 -14.43
CA MET A 109 30.73 -3.74 -13.39
C MET A 109 32.18 -3.55 -13.86
N ARG A 110 32.73 -4.52 -14.62
CA ARG A 110 34.05 -4.38 -15.25
C ARG A 110 34.08 -3.18 -16.20
N ALA A 111 33.01 -2.99 -16.97
CA ALA A 111 32.88 -1.87 -17.90
C ALA A 111 32.67 -0.51 -17.24
N THR A 112 32.33 -0.49 -15.95
CA THR A 112 32.11 0.75 -15.21
C THR A 112 33.46 1.33 -14.79
N SER A 113 33.69 2.61 -15.09
CA SER A 113 34.93 3.31 -14.76
C SER A 113 35.20 3.31 -13.26
N ARG A 114 36.46 3.09 -12.88
CA ARG A 114 36.92 3.19 -11.49
C ARG A 114 36.91 4.64 -10.99
N THR A 115 37.21 5.60 -11.86
CA THR A 115 37.36 7.03 -11.56
C THR A 115 36.12 7.86 -11.92
N GLY A 116 35.15 7.28 -12.63
CA GLY A 116 33.92 7.99 -13.01
C GLY A 116 33.11 8.50 -11.80
N ARG A 117 32.28 9.53 -12.02
CA ARG A 117 31.49 10.17 -10.96
C ARG A 117 30.39 9.23 -10.42
N VAL A 118 30.30 9.10 -9.11
CA VAL A 118 29.24 8.32 -8.43
C VAL A 118 27.84 8.84 -8.77
N GLY A 119 27.68 10.17 -8.90
CA GLY A 119 26.42 10.79 -9.26
C GLY A 119 25.84 10.31 -10.60
N THR A 120 26.68 9.91 -11.56
CA THR A 120 26.20 9.34 -12.83
C THR A 120 25.49 8.00 -12.63
N ALA A 121 26.00 7.16 -11.72
CA ALA A 121 25.40 5.89 -11.38
C ALA A 121 24.12 6.07 -10.53
N VAL A 122 24.14 6.98 -9.54
CA VAL A 122 22.94 7.31 -8.74
C VAL A 122 21.83 7.88 -9.63
N TRP A 123 22.17 8.70 -10.62
CA TRP A 123 21.22 9.19 -11.62
C TRP A 123 20.61 8.06 -12.45
N PHE A 124 21.42 7.06 -12.86
CA PHE A 124 20.87 5.85 -13.51
C PHE A 124 19.86 5.16 -12.61
N ALA A 125 20.22 4.95 -11.34
CA ALA A 125 19.36 4.30 -10.37
C ALA A 125 18.04 5.04 -10.14
N ALA A 126 18.07 6.38 -10.05
CA ALA A 126 16.89 7.22 -9.85
C ALA A 126 16.00 7.30 -11.10
N ALA A 127 16.58 7.41 -12.29
CA ALA A 127 15.84 7.54 -13.55
C ALA A 127 15.19 6.23 -13.98
N THR A 128 15.79 5.08 -13.64
CA THR A 128 15.33 3.74 -14.05
C THR A 128 13.90 3.39 -13.61
N PRO A 129 13.52 3.49 -12.32
CA PRO A 129 12.15 3.17 -11.90
C PRO A 129 11.13 4.18 -12.45
N VAL A 130 11.51 5.45 -12.64
CA VAL A 130 10.64 6.43 -13.32
C VAL A 130 10.39 6.01 -14.76
N ALA A 131 11.43 5.65 -15.50
CA ALA A 131 11.32 5.19 -16.89
C ALA A 131 10.44 3.94 -17.01
N PHE A 132 10.52 3.01 -16.04
CA PHE A 132 9.64 1.83 -15.98
C PHE A 132 8.20 2.17 -15.61
N ALA A 133 7.97 3.23 -14.84
CA ALA A 133 6.63 3.63 -14.43
C ALA A 133 5.88 4.43 -15.52
N LEU A 134 6.58 5.10 -16.43
CA LEU A 134 5.98 5.96 -17.47
C LEU A 134 4.84 5.30 -18.27
N PRO A 135 4.96 4.04 -18.76
CA PRO A 135 3.87 3.40 -19.49
C PRO A 135 2.60 3.21 -18.63
N THR A 136 2.77 2.81 -17.37
CA THR A 136 1.65 2.65 -16.42
C THR A 136 1.04 4.02 -16.09
N MET A 137 1.86 5.04 -15.88
CA MET A 137 1.40 6.41 -15.65
C MET A 137 0.59 6.95 -16.84
N ALA A 138 1.02 6.68 -18.08
CA ALA A 138 0.31 7.11 -19.27
C ALA A 138 -1.11 6.50 -19.33
N ILE A 139 -1.27 5.23 -18.96
CA ILE A 139 -2.58 4.56 -18.89
C ILE A 139 -3.47 5.20 -17.81
N VAL A 140 -2.93 5.45 -16.61
CA VAL A 140 -3.67 6.08 -15.51
C VAL A 140 -4.12 7.50 -15.89
N LEU A 141 -3.23 8.29 -16.52
CA LEU A 141 -3.55 9.64 -16.96
C LEU A 141 -4.62 9.65 -18.06
N LEU A 142 -4.58 8.69 -18.98
CA LEU A 142 -5.60 8.54 -20.03
C LEU A 142 -6.98 8.23 -19.43
N MET A 143 -7.05 7.36 -18.41
CA MET A 143 -8.28 7.07 -17.68
C MET A 143 -8.79 8.27 -16.86
N ALA A 144 -7.88 9.03 -16.25
CA ALA A 144 -8.21 10.20 -15.45
C ALA A 144 -8.71 11.39 -16.29
N ALA A 145 -8.20 11.55 -17.52
CA ALA A 145 -8.62 12.61 -18.44
C ALA A 145 -10.11 12.54 -18.81
N GLY A 146 -10.71 11.34 -18.80
CA GLY A 146 -12.13 11.15 -19.07
C GLY A 146 -13.06 11.44 -17.87
N THR A 147 -12.52 11.59 -16.66
CA THR A 147 -13.31 11.63 -15.41
C THR A 147 -13.17 12.93 -14.62
N GLY A 148 -12.42 13.92 -15.13
CA GLY A 148 -12.26 15.23 -14.47
C GLY A 148 -11.35 15.22 -13.24
N MET A 149 -10.56 14.17 -13.02
CA MET A 149 -9.75 14.00 -11.81
C MET A 149 -8.41 14.76 -11.86
N ALA A 150 -8.43 16.10 -11.83
CA ALA A 150 -7.20 16.92 -11.80
C ALA A 150 -6.23 16.55 -10.66
N GLY A 151 -6.76 16.09 -9.51
CA GLY A 151 -5.94 15.63 -8.38
C GLY A 151 -5.05 14.42 -8.69
N VAL A 152 -5.42 13.57 -9.65
CA VAL A 152 -4.62 12.40 -10.03
C VAL A 152 -3.29 12.81 -10.67
N VAL A 153 -3.27 13.87 -11.47
CA VAL A 153 -2.03 14.34 -12.12
C VAL A 153 -1.00 14.77 -11.08
N VAL A 154 -1.42 15.56 -10.08
CA VAL A 154 -0.56 16.03 -8.99
C VAL A 154 -0.05 14.84 -8.18
N ALA A 155 -0.93 13.90 -7.82
CA ALA A 155 -0.54 12.69 -7.08
C ALA A 155 0.49 11.85 -7.84
N VAL A 156 0.32 11.68 -9.16
CA VAL A 156 1.25 10.96 -10.04
C VAL A 156 2.62 11.64 -10.12
N MET A 157 2.66 12.97 -10.20
CA MET A 157 3.94 13.72 -10.20
C MET A 157 4.67 13.63 -8.86
N VAL A 158 3.95 13.80 -7.73
CA VAL A 158 4.52 13.65 -6.39
C VAL A 158 5.05 12.23 -6.19
N TRP A 159 4.31 11.22 -6.64
CA TRP A 159 4.74 9.83 -6.58
C TRP A 159 5.99 9.57 -7.41
N ALA A 160 6.08 10.06 -8.65
CA ALA A 160 7.26 9.88 -9.50
C ALA A 160 8.50 10.55 -8.91
N PHE A 161 8.36 11.76 -8.36
CA PHE A 161 9.44 12.46 -7.66
C PHE A 161 9.89 11.74 -6.39
N GLY A 162 8.92 11.26 -5.59
CA GLY A 162 9.18 10.46 -4.39
C GLY A 162 9.89 9.15 -4.73
N LEU A 163 9.49 8.48 -5.81
CA LEU A 163 10.12 7.24 -6.29
C LEU A 163 11.57 7.47 -6.72
N ALA A 164 11.84 8.52 -7.51
CA ALA A 164 13.19 8.86 -7.95
C ALA A 164 14.11 9.21 -6.75
N THR A 165 13.63 10.08 -5.86
CA THR A 165 14.39 10.55 -4.70
C THR A 165 14.61 9.44 -3.68
N GLY A 166 13.56 8.68 -3.38
CA GLY A 166 13.62 7.51 -2.48
C GLY A 166 14.57 6.44 -3.00
N THR A 167 14.56 6.14 -4.31
CA THR A 167 15.50 5.19 -4.92
C THR A 167 16.93 5.68 -4.83
N ALA A 168 17.19 6.96 -5.10
CA ALA A 168 18.52 7.56 -4.98
C ALA A 168 19.08 7.44 -3.55
N LEU A 169 18.26 7.76 -2.54
CA LEU A 169 18.65 7.61 -1.13
C LEU A 169 18.86 6.14 -0.76
N ALA A 170 17.98 5.25 -1.19
CA ALA A 170 18.06 3.82 -0.90
C ALA A 170 19.35 3.19 -1.44
N VAL A 171 19.76 3.49 -2.69
CA VAL A 171 21.01 2.95 -3.26
C VAL A 171 22.26 3.54 -2.62
N LEU A 172 22.21 4.80 -2.16
CA LEU A 172 23.30 5.41 -1.40
C LEU A 172 23.48 4.71 -0.04
N VAL A 173 22.38 4.56 0.72
CA VAL A 173 22.40 3.86 2.01
C VAL A 173 22.84 2.41 1.82
N TRP A 174 22.26 1.69 0.85
CA TRP A 174 22.63 0.30 0.56
C TRP A 174 24.11 0.19 0.18
N GLY A 175 24.60 1.02 -0.73
CA GLY A 175 26.02 1.02 -1.13
C GLY A 175 26.99 1.30 0.03
N LEU A 176 26.63 2.23 0.93
CA LEU A 176 27.41 2.57 2.12
C LEU A 176 27.41 1.43 3.15
N VAL A 177 26.24 0.87 3.46
CA VAL A 177 26.13 -0.27 4.39
C VAL A 177 26.88 -1.47 3.84
N ALA A 178 26.72 -1.81 2.56
CA ALA A 178 27.45 -2.89 1.91
C ALA A 178 28.97 -2.67 2.00
N HIS A 179 29.44 -1.44 1.76
CA HIS A 179 30.85 -1.10 1.91
C HIS A 179 31.34 -1.22 3.36
N GLY A 180 30.56 -0.74 4.33
CA GLY A 180 30.85 -0.86 5.76
C GLY A 180 30.97 -2.31 6.21
N LEU A 181 30.00 -3.16 5.84
CA LEU A 181 30.02 -4.60 6.12
C LEU A 181 31.26 -5.29 5.54
N MET A 182 31.68 -4.92 4.33
CA MET A 182 32.92 -5.43 3.75
C MET A 182 34.17 -4.87 4.45
N SER A 183 34.12 -3.65 4.98
CA SER A 183 35.24 -2.99 5.68
C SER A 183 35.49 -3.54 7.07
N LEU A 184 34.45 -4.03 7.76
CA LEU A 184 34.56 -4.62 9.10
C LEU A 184 35.21 -6.03 9.10
N GLY A 185 35.44 -6.65 7.93
CA GLY A 185 35.98 -8.01 7.82
C GLY A 185 37.48 -8.10 7.52
N TRP A 186 38.04 -9.30 7.70
CA TRP A 186 39.47 -9.65 7.56
C TRP A 186 39.96 -9.49 6.11
N GLY A 187 40.38 -8.27 5.75
CA GLY A 187 41.00 -7.94 4.47
C GLY A 187 40.39 -6.75 3.73
N GLY A 188 39.32 -6.14 4.25
CA GLY A 188 38.73 -4.90 3.72
C GLY A 188 38.26 -4.97 2.24
N PRO A 189 37.61 -3.91 1.73
CA PRO A 189 37.36 -3.73 0.30
C PRO A 189 38.62 -3.20 -0.40
N ARG A 190 38.87 -3.62 -1.65
CA ARG A 190 40.02 -3.14 -2.44
C ARG A 190 39.88 -1.68 -2.89
N PHE A 191 38.65 -1.19 -3.03
CA PHE A 191 38.35 0.15 -3.53
C PHE A 191 37.38 0.89 -2.60
N GLY A 192 37.36 2.22 -2.68
CA GLY A 192 36.52 3.07 -1.82
C GLY A 192 35.00 2.88 -2.00
N ALA A 193 34.23 3.46 -1.09
CA ALA A 193 32.76 3.34 -1.03
C ALA A 193 32.04 3.72 -2.33
N GLY A 194 32.57 4.70 -3.08
CA GLY A 194 32.02 5.11 -4.37
C GLY A 194 31.90 3.93 -5.36
N ARG A 195 32.83 2.98 -5.32
CA ARG A 195 32.81 1.79 -6.17
C ARG A 195 31.68 0.82 -5.78
N SER A 196 31.39 0.67 -4.49
CA SER A 196 30.24 -0.09 -3.99
C SER A 196 28.91 0.58 -4.34
N ILE A 197 28.80 1.90 -4.19
CA ILE A 197 27.60 2.67 -4.56
C ILE A 197 27.30 2.52 -6.06
N LYS A 198 28.31 2.59 -6.93
CA LYS A 198 28.14 2.33 -8.36
C LYS A 198 27.61 0.92 -8.64
N ALA A 199 28.16 -0.10 -7.97
CA ALA A 199 27.73 -1.49 -8.14
C ALA A 199 26.24 -1.65 -7.82
N VAL A 200 25.80 -1.13 -6.67
CA VAL A 200 24.39 -1.17 -6.25
C VAL A 200 23.51 -0.33 -7.17
N SER A 201 23.95 0.87 -7.54
CA SER A 201 23.18 1.78 -8.39
C SER A 201 22.94 1.21 -9.79
N TYR A 202 23.92 0.57 -10.40
CA TYR A 202 23.73 -0.07 -11.71
C TYR A 202 22.95 -1.39 -11.64
N ALA A 203 22.97 -2.07 -10.48
CA ALA A 203 22.18 -3.27 -10.28
C ALA A 203 20.66 -3.01 -10.37
N THR A 204 20.19 -1.78 -10.13
CA THR A 204 18.76 -1.44 -10.26
C THR A 204 18.21 -1.66 -11.67
N GLY A 205 19.07 -1.66 -12.70
CA GLY A 205 18.68 -1.99 -14.07
C GLY A 205 18.12 -3.40 -14.20
N ALA A 206 18.53 -4.33 -13.33
CA ALA A 206 18.01 -5.70 -13.28
C ALA A 206 16.53 -5.76 -12.85
N GLY A 207 16.00 -4.70 -12.24
CA GLY A 207 14.58 -4.55 -11.90
C GLY A 207 13.67 -4.34 -13.11
N ALA A 208 14.20 -4.27 -14.34
CA ALA A 208 13.42 -4.06 -15.57
C ALA A 208 12.29 -5.07 -15.80
N ILE A 209 12.36 -6.24 -15.18
CA ILE A 209 11.31 -7.26 -15.23
C ILE A 209 9.97 -6.69 -14.71
N THR A 210 10.01 -5.70 -13.80
CA THR A 210 8.80 -5.07 -13.23
C THR A 210 8.22 -3.96 -14.12
N ALA A 211 8.84 -3.65 -15.26
CA ALA A 211 8.44 -2.54 -16.13
C ALA A 211 7.25 -2.88 -17.03
N VAL A 212 6.87 -4.16 -17.13
CA VAL A 212 5.77 -4.60 -17.99
C VAL A 212 4.44 -4.10 -17.38
N PRO A 213 3.64 -3.30 -18.08
CA PRO A 213 2.34 -2.88 -17.59
C PRO A 213 1.47 -4.09 -17.22
N MET A 214 0.70 -3.98 -16.14
CA MET A 214 -0.21 -5.02 -15.59
C MET A 214 0.47 -6.27 -15.03
N ILE A 215 1.52 -6.80 -15.66
CA ILE A 215 2.25 -8.00 -15.20
C ILE A 215 3.34 -7.64 -14.19
N GLY A 216 3.94 -6.47 -14.35
CA GLY A 216 5.06 -5.96 -13.54
C GLY A 216 4.83 -6.01 -12.03
N PRO A 217 3.65 -5.60 -11.50
CA PRO A 217 3.36 -5.70 -10.07
C PRO A 217 3.48 -7.13 -9.53
N TYR A 218 3.04 -8.14 -10.30
CA TYR A 218 3.13 -9.55 -9.92
C TYR A 218 4.56 -10.10 -10.02
N LEU A 219 5.37 -9.56 -10.93
CA LEU A 219 6.78 -9.90 -11.06
C LEU A 219 7.70 -9.09 -10.13
N SER A 220 7.15 -8.15 -9.36
CA SER A 220 7.90 -7.30 -8.45
C SER A 220 8.80 -8.07 -7.48
N PRO A 221 8.34 -9.13 -6.79
CA PRO A 221 9.20 -9.91 -5.89
C PRO A 221 10.40 -10.53 -6.63
N ILE A 222 10.20 -11.03 -7.85
CA ILE A 222 11.24 -11.63 -8.67
C ILE A 222 12.24 -10.56 -9.11
N GLY A 223 11.77 -9.38 -9.54
CA GLY A 223 12.62 -8.26 -9.92
C GLY A 223 13.50 -7.76 -8.77
N TRP A 224 12.96 -7.72 -7.55
CA TRP A 224 13.71 -7.37 -6.34
C TRP A 224 14.80 -8.39 -6.00
N VAL A 225 14.46 -9.68 -6.03
CA VAL A 225 15.43 -10.76 -5.80
C VAL A 225 16.54 -10.71 -6.85
N TRP A 226 16.18 -10.52 -8.12
CA TRP A 226 17.16 -10.43 -9.20
C TRP A 226 18.05 -9.20 -9.09
N THR A 227 17.51 -8.05 -8.70
CA THR A 227 18.29 -6.83 -8.40
C THR A 227 19.33 -7.07 -7.30
N ALA A 228 18.94 -7.76 -6.23
CA ALA A 228 19.85 -8.11 -5.14
C ALA A 228 20.95 -9.07 -5.59
N ILE A 229 20.62 -10.08 -6.40
CA ILE A 229 21.60 -11.01 -6.99
C ILE A 229 22.59 -10.26 -7.90
N SER A 230 22.10 -9.38 -8.77
CA SER A 230 22.96 -8.53 -9.62
C SER A 230 23.87 -7.64 -8.78
N ALA A 231 23.37 -7.04 -7.70
CA ALA A 231 24.18 -6.26 -6.77
C ALA A 231 25.30 -7.11 -6.14
N VAL A 232 25.03 -8.34 -5.70
CA VAL A 232 26.05 -9.27 -5.18
C VAL A 232 27.13 -9.55 -6.22
N MET A 233 26.72 -9.90 -7.45
CA MET A 233 27.67 -10.19 -8.54
C MET A 233 28.53 -8.97 -8.89
N MET A 234 27.92 -7.78 -8.92
CA MET A 234 28.62 -6.53 -9.18
C MET A 234 29.53 -6.14 -8.01
N LEU A 235 29.12 -6.31 -6.75
CA LEU A 235 29.97 -6.02 -5.58
C LEU A 235 31.20 -6.93 -5.52
N LYS A 236 31.02 -8.22 -5.81
CA LYS A 236 32.15 -9.17 -5.92
C LYS A 236 33.18 -8.66 -6.91
N GLU A 237 32.74 -8.28 -8.10
CA GLU A 237 33.59 -7.78 -9.18
C GLU A 237 34.20 -6.40 -8.85
N ALA A 238 33.38 -5.52 -8.29
CA ALA A 238 33.71 -4.15 -7.93
C ALA A 238 34.80 -4.09 -6.87
N GLN A 239 34.74 -4.97 -5.86
CA GLN A 239 35.61 -4.94 -4.68
C GLN A 239 36.65 -6.07 -4.65
N ARG A 240 36.60 -7.00 -5.60
CA ARG A 240 37.46 -8.19 -5.68
C ARG A 240 37.49 -9.01 -4.38
N VAL A 241 36.34 -9.12 -3.73
CA VAL A 241 36.17 -9.89 -2.49
C VAL A 241 35.69 -11.31 -2.77
N PRO A 242 35.90 -12.27 -1.85
CA PRO A 242 35.25 -13.58 -1.89
C PRO A 242 33.73 -13.47 -2.05
N TRP A 243 33.14 -14.41 -2.79
CA TRP A 243 31.72 -14.36 -3.18
C TRP A 243 30.76 -14.28 -1.99
N TRP A 244 31.05 -14.98 -0.88
CA TRP A 244 30.19 -15.01 0.30
C TRP A 244 30.17 -13.67 1.04
N ARG A 245 31.28 -12.90 1.03
CA ARG A 245 31.33 -11.54 1.59
C ARG A 245 30.47 -10.58 0.76
N ALA A 246 30.58 -10.68 -0.57
CA ALA A 246 29.71 -9.91 -1.46
C ALA A 246 28.23 -10.29 -1.28
N ALA A 247 27.92 -11.57 -1.03
CA ALA A 247 26.57 -12.04 -0.77
C ALA A 247 25.99 -11.43 0.51
N ILE A 248 26.71 -11.50 1.64
CA ILE A 248 26.26 -10.89 2.90
C ILE A 248 26.09 -9.38 2.74
N ALA A 249 27.10 -8.69 2.17
CA ALA A 249 27.05 -7.24 1.99
C ALA A 249 25.94 -6.78 1.04
N GLY A 250 25.66 -7.57 -0.01
CA GLY A 250 24.62 -7.27 -0.99
C GLY A 250 23.21 -7.60 -0.50
N LEU A 251 23.01 -8.73 0.19
CA LEU A 251 21.68 -9.23 0.57
C LEU A 251 21.18 -8.73 1.94
N LEU A 252 22.08 -8.50 2.90
CA LEU A 252 21.67 -8.14 4.25
C LEU A 252 20.90 -6.80 4.31
N PRO A 253 21.33 -5.72 3.62
CA PRO A 253 20.60 -4.45 3.64
C PRO A 253 19.14 -4.55 3.13
N PRO A 254 18.84 -5.12 1.95
CA PRO A 254 17.45 -5.25 1.51
C PRO A 254 16.62 -6.18 2.40
N VAL A 255 17.21 -7.25 2.97
CA VAL A 255 16.50 -8.13 3.90
C VAL A 255 16.11 -7.39 5.19
N ILE A 256 17.02 -6.60 5.77
CA ILE A 256 16.72 -5.77 6.94
C ILE A 256 15.66 -4.72 6.61
N ALA A 257 15.75 -4.07 5.45
CA ALA A 257 14.78 -3.06 5.03
C ALA A 257 13.37 -3.65 4.87
N VAL A 258 13.24 -4.81 4.21
CA VAL A 258 11.95 -5.50 4.02
C VAL A 258 11.41 -6.03 5.35
N GLY A 259 12.23 -6.73 6.13
CA GLY A 259 11.83 -7.29 7.42
C GLY A 259 11.45 -6.20 8.43
N GLY A 260 12.26 -5.14 8.53
CA GLY A 260 12.00 -3.99 9.38
C GLY A 260 10.75 -3.23 8.96
N GLY A 261 10.55 -3.00 7.65
CA GLY A 261 9.33 -2.38 7.11
C GLY A 261 8.09 -3.21 7.42
N ALA A 262 8.12 -4.52 7.21
CA ALA A 262 7.03 -5.42 7.55
C ALA A 262 6.72 -5.41 9.06
N ALA A 263 7.75 -5.38 9.92
CA ALA A 263 7.58 -5.29 11.37
C ALA A 263 6.94 -3.95 11.78
N VAL A 264 7.33 -2.83 11.17
CA VAL A 264 6.73 -1.51 11.42
C VAL A 264 5.27 -1.49 10.98
N VAL A 265 4.95 -2.00 9.78
CA VAL A 265 3.56 -2.08 9.30
C VAL A 265 2.72 -2.97 10.22
N TYR A 266 3.23 -4.16 10.58
CA TYR A 266 2.57 -5.04 11.53
C TYR A 266 2.32 -4.35 12.87
N TRP A 267 3.33 -3.67 13.42
CA TRP A 267 3.20 -2.90 14.66
C TRP A 267 2.18 -1.77 14.53
N MET A 268 2.16 -1.02 13.43
CA MET A 268 1.17 0.02 13.18
C MET A 268 -0.25 -0.55 13.09
N VAL A 269 -0.44 -1.67 12.40
CA VAL A 269 -1.74 -2.35 12.31
C VAL A 269 -2.15 -2.90 13.67
N ALA A 270 -1.25 -3.54 14.41
CA ALA A 270 -1.53 -4.05 15.75
C ALA A 270 -1.83 -2.91 16.73
N ALA A 271 -1.10 -1.81 16.68
CA ALA A 271 -1.35 -0.61 17.48
C ALA A 271 -2.66 0.08 17.06
N ALA A 272 -3.00 0.10 15.78
CA ALA A 272 -4.26 0.61 15.30
C ALA A 272 -5.43 -0.29 15.72
N VAL A 273 -5.29 -1.62 15.70
CA VAL A 273 -6.31 -2.58 16.13
C VAL A 273 -6.48 -2.58 17.66
N ASN A 274 -5.38 -2.53 18.40
CA ASN A 274 -5.42 -2.46 19.87
C ASN A 274 -5.84 -1.07 20.36
N GLY A 275 -5.48 -0.02 19.61
CA GLY A 275 -5.86 1.37 19.87
C GLY A 275 -7.25 1.74 19.37
N SER A 276 -7.80 1.06 18.35
CA SER A 276 -9.18 1.24 17.87
C SER A 276 -10.22 0.59 18.79
N VAL A 277 -9.78 -0.19 19.78
CA VAL A 277 -10.61 -0.52 20.95
C VAL A 277 -10.86 0.74 21.82
N GLN A 278 -10.12 1.84 21.63
CA GLN A 278 -10.23 3.06 22.45
C GLN A 278 -10.28 4.40 21.68
N LEU A 279 -9.96 4.45 20.39
CA LEU A 279 -10.08 5.68 19.61
C LEU A 279 -11.51 5.79 19.04
N PRO A 280 -12.29 6.84 19.40
CA PRO A 280 -13.59 7.07 18.81
C PRO A 280 -13.41 7.25 17.31
N GLY A 281 -13.98 6.33 16.51
CA GLY A 281 -14.11 6.53 15.07
C GLY A 281 -14.86 7.84 14.78
N PRO A 282 -14.86 8.32 13.52
CA PRO A 282 -15.68 9.46 13.15
C PRO A 282 -17.11 9.24 13.66
N PRO A 283 -17.66 10.17 14.47
CA PRO A 283 -18.93 9.99 15.14
C PRO A 283 -19.99 9.61 14.09
N GLY A 284 -20.54 8.40 14.20
CA GLY A 284 -21.63 7.92 13.36
C GLY A 284 -21.36 6.68 12.50
N ALA A 285 -20.12 6.30 12.17
CA ALA A 285 -19.89 5.13 11.31
C ALA A 285 -20.37 3.81 11.95
N GLY A 286 -20.06 3.62 13.24
CA GLY A 286 -20.57 2.47 14.01
C GLY A 286 -22.09 2.51 14.19
N THR A 287 -22.62 3.70 14.49
CA THR A 287 -24.06 3.94 14.67
C THR A 287 -24.86 3.63 13.40
N GLN A 288 -24.35 3.96 12.21
CA GLN A 288 -25.01 3.66 10.95
C GLN A 288 -25.15 2.16 10.73
N THR A 289 -24.06 1.39 10.93
CA THR A 289 -24.11 -0.08 10.78
C THR A 289 -25.04 -0.71 11.82
N GLN A 290 -25.06 -0.22 13.06
CA GLN A 290 -26.00 -0.70 14.08
C GLN A 290 -27.46 -0.36 13.70
N ALA A 291 -27.73 0.88 13.28
CA ALA A 291 -29.05 1.30 12.81
C ALA A 291 -29.52 0.46 11.61
N GLN A 292 -28.63 0.10 10.68
CA GLN A 292 -28.95 -0.81 9.57
C GLN A 292 -29.37 -2.20 10.05
N ARG A 293 -28.70 -2.77 11.06
CA ARG A 293 -29.10 -4.07 11.64
C ARG A 293 -30.46 -4.00 12.32
N VAL A 294 -30.67 -3.01 13.18
CA VAL A 294 -31.95 -2.84 13.91
C VAL A 294 -33.10 -2.61 12.92
N THR A 295 -32.90 -1.74 11.93
CA THR A 295 -33.89 -1.47 10.87
C THR A 295 -34.19 -2.73 10.06
N GLY A 296 -33.16 -3.47 9.64
CA GLY A 296 -33.32 -4.69 8.86
C GLY A 296 -34.06 -5.80 9.62
N ALA A 297 -33.78 -5.98 10.91
CA ALA A 297 -34.49 -6.94 11.76
C ALA A 297 -35.98 -6.56 11.91
N LEU A 298 -36.26 -5.28 12.18
CA LEU A 298 -37.64 -4.78 12.32
C LEU A 298 -38.43 -4.92 11.02
N VAL A 299 -37.88 -4.46 9.89
CA VAL A 299 -38.55 -4.51 8.58
C VAL A 299 -38.80 -5.96 8.14
N THR A 300 -37.86 -6.87 8.41
CA THR A 300 -38.07 -8.31 8.19
C THR A 300 -39.29 -8.83 8.96
N ALA A 301 -39.39 -8.50 10.25
CA ALA A 301 -40.52 -8.91 11.10
C ALA A 301 -41.86 -8.27 10.65
N MET A 302 -41.84 -7.02 10.21
CA MET A 302 -43.03 -6.35 9.66
C MET A 302 -43.49 -7.04 8.37
N ARG A 303 -42.58 -7.37 7.46
CA ARG A 303 -42.88 -8.03 6.17
C ARG A 303 -43.33 -9.48 6.32
N SER A 304 -42.98 -10.16 7.42
CA SER A 304 -43.55 -11.47 7.73
C SER A 304 -45.02 -11.43 8.21
N GLY A 305 -45.65 -10.24 8.25
CA GLY A 305 -47.05 -10.07 8.60
C GLY A 305 -47.32 -10.09 10.11
N SER A 306 -46.30 -9.93 10.94
CA SER A 306 -46.41 -9.90 12.40
C SER A 306 -45.43 -8.87 12.96
N PRO A 307 -45.72 -7.56 12.79
CA PRO A 307 -44.90 -6.52 13.40
C PRO A 307 -44.82 -6.76 14.92
N PRO A 308 -43.61 -6.65 15.52
CA PRO A 308 -43.45 -6.96 16.93
C PRO A 308 -44.23 -5.97 17.79
N GLY A 309 -45.00 -6.46 18.76
CA GLY A 309 -45.73 -5.59 19.70
C GLY A 309 -44.80 -4.72 20.56
N HIS A 310 -43.57 -5.20 20.79
CA HIS A 310 -42.48 -4.45 21.43
C HIS A 310 -41.15 -4.87 20.79
N ALA A 311 -40.18 -3.96 20.71
CA ALA A 311 -38.84 -4.23 20.21
C ALA A 311 -38.09 -5.38 20.94
N LEU A 312 -38.54 -5.76 22.13
CA LEU A 312 -37.92 -6.85 22.91
C LEU A 312 -38.19 -8.21 22.26
N THR A 313 -39.27 -8.32 21.47
CA THR A 313 -39.55 -9.51 20.65
C THR A 313 -38.42 -9.78 19.67
N LEU A 314 -37.81 -8.74 19.08
CA LEU A 314 -36.66 -8.91 18.17
C LEU A 314 -35.44 -9.52 18.89
N VAL A 315 -35.28 -9.25 20.19
CA VAL A 315 -34.23 -9.88 21.01
C VAL A 315 -34.62 -11.31 21.37
N ALA A 316 -35.87 -11.53 21.77
CA ALA A 316 -36.38 -12.85 22.15
C ALA A 316 -36.41 -13.85 20.98
N ASP A 317 -36.53 -13.36 19.75
CA ASP A 317 -36.47 -14.16 18.52
C ASP A 317 -35.01 -14.38 18.04
N GLY A 318 -34.03 -13.79 18.71
CA GLY A 318 -32.61 -13.85 18.33
C GLY A 318 -32.26 -13.03 17.08
N ALA A 319 -33.17 -12.19 16.58
CA ALA A 319 -32.93 -11.31 15.44
C ALA A 319 -32.00 -10.15 15.80
N LEU A 320 -32.01 -9.73 17.08
CA LEU A 320 -31.09 -8.75 17.65
C LEU A 320 -30.49 -9.27 18.96
N SER A 321 -29.27 -8.84 19.26
CA SER A 321 -28.69 -9.01 20.58
C SER A 321 -28.90 -7.73 21.42
N PRO A 322 -28.85 -7.80 22.76
CA PRO A 322 -28.90 -6.61 23.62
C PRO A 322 -27.91 -5.50 23.26
N VAL A 323 -26.73 -5.85 22.71
CA VAL A 323 -25.70 -4.87 22.32
C VAL A 323 -26.01 -4.18 20.99
N ASP A 324 -26.83 -4.77 20.11
CA ASP A 324 -27.26 -4.11 18.87
C ASP A 324 -28.19 -2.91 19.14
N LEU A 325 -28.80 -2.85 20.34
CA LEU A 325 -29.71 -1.79 20.77
C LEU A 325 -29.00 -0.64 21.52
N VAL A 326 -27.67 -0.69 21.64
CA VAL A 326 -26.87 0.35 22.28
C VAL A 326 -25.96 0.99 21.24
N VAL A 327 -26.18 2.27 21.00
CA VAL A 327 -25.46 3.05 20.00
C VAL A 327 -24.03 3.28 20.45
N SER A 328 -23.08 3.08 19.54
CA SER A 328 -21.66 3.37 19.77
C SER A 328 -21.46 4.81 20.25
N GLY A 329 -20.86 4.98 21.43
CA GLY A 329 -20.62 6.29 22.06
C GLY A 329 -21.72 6.78 23.01
N SER A 330 -22.83 6.04 23.14
CA SER A 330 -23.85 6.27 24.16
C SER A 330 -23.36 5.84 25.54
N ALA A 331 -23.82 6.52 26.60
CA ALA A 331 -23.66 6.11 28.00
C ALA A 331 -24.60 4.95 28.39
N THR A 332 -25.56 4.62 27.53
CA THR A 332 -26.48 3.49 27.73
C THR A 332 -25.69 2.18 27.78
N MET A 333 -26.00 1.34 28.75
CA MET A 333 -25.44 0.00 28.86
C MET A 333 -26.58 -1.02 28.89
N PRO A 334 -26.48 -2.19 28.24
CA PRO A 334 -27.56 -3.18 28.27
C PRO A 334 -27.95 -3.61 29.69
N GLY A 335 -27.01 -3.59 30.65
CA GLY A 335 -27.29 -3.89 32.06
C GLY A 335 -28.00 -2.76 32.83
N GLY A 336 -28.08 -1.56 32.27
CA GLY A 336 -28.78 -0.41 32.87
C GLY A 336 -30.21 -0.20 32.34
N VAL A 337 -30.58 -0.89 31.26
CA VAL A 337 -31.88 -0.74 30.60
C VAL A 337 -32.87 -1.74 31.19
N LEU A 338 -33.81 -1.27 32.01
CA LEU A 338 -34.82 -2.12 32.65
C LEU A 338 -36.07 -2.29 31.75
N VAL A 339 -36.46 -3.53 31.49
CA VAL A 339 -37.66 -3.88 30.73
C VAL A 339 -38.38 -5.02 31.45
N ALA A 340 -39.68 -4.85 31.74
CA ALA A 340 -40.48 -5.82 32.48
C ALA A 340 -39.83 -6.28 33.83
N GLY A 341 -39.11 -5.37 34.50
CA GLY A 341 -38.48 -5.63 35.80
C GLY A 341 -37.14 -6.36 35.76
N SER A 342 -36.54 -6.59 34.58
CA SER A 342 -35.19 -7.16 34.43
C SER A 342 -34.34 -6.29 33.51
N ASP A 343 -33.01 -6.29 33.68
CA ASP A 343 -32.13 -5.59 32.75
C ASP A 343 -32.03 -6.31 31.40
N LEU A 344 -31.85 -5.54 30.32
CA LEU A 344 -31.83 -6.04 28.95
C LEU A 344 -30.71 -7.07 28.73
N ALA A 345 -29.56 -6.91 29.38
CA ALA A 345 -28.46 -7.88 29.30
C ALA A 345 -28.83 -9.23 29.92
N SER A 346 -29.51 -9.21 31.08
CA SER A 346 -30.01 -10.42 31.74
C SER A 346 -31.10 -11.09 30.93
N ILE A 347 -32.03 -10.33 30.33
CA ILE A 347 -33.06 -10.89 29.45
C ILE A 347 -32.43 -11.65 28.29
N GLY A 348 -31.42 -11.07 27.61
CA GLY A 348 -30.72 -11.75 26.51
C GLY A 348 -29.98 -13.05 26.90
N ARG A 349 -29.80 -13.32 28.20
CA ARG A 349 -29.19 -14.55 28.74
C ARG A 349 -30.22 -15.56 29.25
N LEU A 350 -31.50 -15.21 29.32
CA LEU A 350 -32.55 -16.14 29.74
C LEU A 350 -32.72 -17.27 28.73
N ALA A 351 -33.31 -18.40 29.16
CA ALA A 351 -33.75 -19.43 28.23
C ALA A 351 -34.82 -18.87 27.28
N TRP A 352 -34.88 -19.38 26.05
CA TRP A 352 -35.78 -18.87 25.01
C TRP A 352 -37.25 -18.72 25.46
N PRO A 353 -37.88 -19.67 26.19
CA PRO A 353 -39.25 -19.49 26.68
C PRO A 353 -39.43 -18.29 27.62
N ASP A 354 -38.41 -18.00 28.44
CA ASP A 354 -38.43 -16.88 29.39
C ASP A 354 -38.18 -15.55 28.70
N GLN A 355 -37.34 -15.52 27.66
CA GLN A 355 -37.20 -14.35 26.79
C GLN A 355 -38.54 -13.99 26.12
N GLN A 356 -39.23 -14.99 25.59
CA GLN A 356 -40.55 -14.82 24.97
C GLN A 356 -41.60 -14.35 25.98
N LYS A 357 -41.55 -14.85 27.21
CA LYS A 357 -42.42 -14.39 28.30
C LYS A 357 -42.14 -12.92 28.64
N ALA A 358 -40.87 -12.52 28.74
CA ALA A 358 -40.48 -11.14 28.99
C ALA A 358 -40.92 -10.20 27.86
N ALA A 359 -40.74 -10.61 26.59
CA ALA A 359 -41.18 -9.85 25.43
C ALA A 359 -42.71 -9.63 25.41
N ARG A 360 -43.50 -10.67 25.69
CA ARG A 360 -44.96 -10.56 25.81
C ARG A 360 -45.38 -9.65 26.95
N ALA A 361 -44.71 -9.74 28.11
CA ALA A 361 -44.99 -8.87 29.25
C ALA A 361 -44.68 -7.40 28.93
N ALA A 362 -43.56 -7.14 28.25
CA ALA A 362 -43.20 -5.80 27.79
C ALA A 362 -44.21 -5.23 26.79
N ALA A 363 -44.65 -6.03 25.82
CA ALA A 363 -45.69 -5.64 24.86
C ALA A 363 -47.03 -5.36 25.54
N ALA A 364 -47.45 -6.19 26.49
CA ALA A 364 -48.70 -6.01 27.23
C ALA A 364 -48.68 -4.79 28.17
N ALA A 365 -47.49 -4.33 28.57
CA ALA A 365 -47.32 -3.14 29.40
C ALA A 365 -47.40 -1.83 28.60
N LEU A 366 -47.34 -1.88 27.26
CA LEU A 366 -47.51 -0.69 26.44
C LEU A 366 -48.97 -0.20 26.52
N PRO A 367 -49.20 1.12 26.63
CA PRO A 367 -50.56 1.67 26.63
C PRO A 367 -51.24 1.46 25.27
N ALA A 368 -52.57 1.42 25.30
CA ALA A 368 -53.36 1.40 24.07
C ALA A 368 -53.10 2.67 23.23
N GLY A 369 -53.05 2.52 21.90
CA GLY A 369 -52.78 3.64 21.00
C GLY A 369 -51.32 4.10 20.98
N VAL A 370 -50.37 3.25 21.37
CA VAL A 370 -48.94 3.54 21.27
C VAL A 370 -48.54 3.86 19.82
N VAL A 371 -47.83 4.97 19.65
CA VAL A 371 -47.29 5.42 18.34
C VAL A 371 -45.78 5.32 18.30
N ALA A 372 -45.12 5.42 19.45
CA ALA A 372 -43.68 5.19 19.58
C ALA A 372 -43.34 4.62 20.95
N HIS A 373 -42.33 3.74 21.01
CA HIS A 373 -41.78 3.25 22.29
C HIS A 373 -40.26 3.15 22.19
N ARG A 374 -39.58 3.16 23.34
CA ARG A 374 -38.12 3.10 23.42
C ARG A 374 -37.65 1.74 23.90
N LEU A 375 -36.56 1.26 23.30
CA LEU A 375 -35.73 0.19 23.84
C LEU A 375 -34.26 0.57 23.70
N ALA A 376 -33.62 0.92 24.83
CA ALA A 376 -32.26 1.43 24.90
C ALA A 376 -32.10 2.69 24.02
N ASP A 377 -31.12 2.72 23.12
CA ASP A 377 -30.82 3.89 22.27
C ASP A 377 -31.68 3.97 21.00
N TYR A 378 -32.78 3.21 20.93
CA TYR A 378 -33.65 3.18 19.77
C TYR A 378 -35.10 3.50 20.12
N VAL A 379 -35.70 4.38 19.33
CA VAL A 379 -37.14 4.68 19.36
C VAL A 379 -37.80 3.99 18.18
N PHE A 380 -38.75 3.13 18.47
CA PHE A 380 -39.50 2.32 17.50
C PHE A 380 -40.85 2.98 17.22
N THR A 381 -41.05 3.39 15.96
CA THR A 381 -42.19 4.18 15.46
C THR A 381 -43.04 3.43 14.43
N HIS A 382 -42.91 2.11 14.39
CA HIS A 382 -43.54 1.22 13.41
C HIS A 382 -45.03 0.95 13.65
N HIS A 383 -45.57 1.36 14.79
CA HIS A 383 -46.98 1.13 15.14
C HIS A 383 -47.91 1.76 14.10
N GLY A 384 -48.76 0.94 13.50
CA GLY A 384 -49.69 1.35 12.42
C GLY A 384 -49.07 1.45 11.02
N VAL A 385 -47.76 1.25 10.86
CA VAL A 385 -47.08 1.30 9.56
C VAL A 385 -47.20 -0.04 8.84
N ASP A 386 -47.66 -0.02 7.60
CA ASP A 386 -47.67 -1.18 6.71
C ASP A 386 -46.42 -1.17 5.82
N ALA A 387 -45.42 -2.00 6.18
CA ALA A 387 -44.18 -2.10 5.40
C ALA A 387 -44.35 -2.77 4.02
N SER A 388 -45.54 -3.31 3.72
CA SER A 388 -45.88 -3.84 2.40
C SER A 388 -46.47 -2.77 1.47
N ASP A 389 -46.96 -1.66 2.02
CA ASP A 389 -47.47 -0.51 1.27
C ASP A 389 -46.31 0.37 0.76
N PRO A 390 -46.07 0.42 -0.56
CA PRO A 390 -45.00 1.24 -1.12
C PRO A 390 -45.14 2.74 -0.79
N ALA A 391 -46.37 3.24 -0.58
CA ALA A 391 -46.60 4.63 -0.20
C ALA A 391 -46.04 4.96 1.19
N GLN A 392 -45.83 3.95 2.04
CA GLN A 392 -45.25 4.08 3.36
C GLN A 392 -43.75 3.75 3.40
N GLY A 393 -43.12 3.48 2.25
CA GLY A 393 -41.72 3.04 2.18
C GLY A 393 -40.72 3.98 2.84
N ASP A 394 -40.95 5.29 2.74
CA ASP A 394 -40.08 6.32 3.32
C ASP A 394 -40.44 6.64 4.79
N VAL A 395 -41.49 6.02 5.34
CA VAL A 395 -41.89 6.27 6.73
C VAL A 395 -40.84 5.70 7.68
N TRP A 396 -40.35 6.53 8.61
CA TRP A 396 -39.45 6.09 9.67
C TRP A 396 -40.16 5.10 10.60
N VAL A 397 -39.53 3.93 10.77
CA VAL A 397 -39.99 2.85 11.65
C VAL A 397 -39.08 2.66 12.85
N VAL A 398 -37.84 3.16 12.79
CA VAL A 398 -36.90 3.16 13.91
C VAL A 398 -35.97 4.37 13.84
N ILE A 399 -35.61 4.93 15.00
CA ILE A 399 -34.72 6.08 15.12
C ILE A 399 -33.64 5.78 16.17
N ALA A 400 -32.37 5.81 15.78
CA ALA A 400 -31.23 5.72 16.69
C ALA A 400 -31.06 7.09 17.39
N SER A 401 -31.45 7.14 18.66
CA SER A 401 -31.45 8.32 19.51
C SER A 401 -31.02 7.89 20.91
N PRO A 402 -29.83 8.28 21.40
CA PRO A 402 -29.35 7.84 22.71
C PRO A 402 -30.38 8.03 23.83
N ASP A 403 -30.46 7.08 24.75
CA ASP A 403 -31.42 7.09 25.86
C ASP A 403 -31.22 8.37 26.70
N PRO A 404 -32.23 9.26 26.79
CA PRO A 404 -32.11 10.50 27.55
C PRO A 404 -31.83 10.23 29.04
N ASP A 405 -32.35 9.14 29.61
CA ASP A 405 -32.20 8.81 31.02
C ASP A 405 -30.74 8.42 31.36
N ALA A 406 -30.04 7.76 30.42
CA ALA A 406 -28.65 7.36 30.58
C ALA A 406 -27.64 8.45 30.18
N ASN A 407 -27.98 9.28 29.19
CA ASN A 407 -27.05 10.24 28.59
C ASN A 407 -27.18 11.66 29.13
N GLY A 408 -28.23 11.97 29.91
CA GLY A 408 -28.44 13.30 30.48
C GLY A 408 -28.54 14.42 29.44
N LEU A 409 -28.99 14.09 28.22
CA LEU A 409 -28.95 15.01 27.08
C LEU A 409 -29.91 16.20 27.29
N PRO A 410 -29.44 17.46 27.20
CA PRO A 410 -30.30 18.63 27.25
C PRO A 410 -31.13 18.76 25.96
N GLN A 411 -32.41 19.11 26.10
CA GLN A 411 -33.41 19.22 25.02
C GLN A 411 -33.16 20.34 23.98
N THR A 412 -32.01 21.01 24.00
CA THR A 412 -31.81 22.29 23.30
C THR A 412 -30.78 22.26 22.17
N LEU A 413 -30.06 21.16 21.96
CA LEU A 413 -29.09 21.05 20.87
C LEU A 413 -29.65 20.26 19.68
N PRO A 414 -29.34 20.66 18.42
CA PRO A 414 -29.66 19.85 17.27
C PRO A 414 -29.05 18.47 17.45
N THR A 415 -29.91 17.46 17.47
CA THR A 415 -29.55 16.07 17.69
C THR A 415 -29.46 15.38 16.35
N PHE A 416 -28.28 14.85 16.05
CA PHE A 416 -28.08 14.01 14.88
C PHE A 416 -28.60 12.60 15.18
N VAL A 417 -29.44 12.07 14.31
CA VAL A 417 -29.98 10.71 14.44
C VAL A 417 -29.78 9.92 13.16
N TRP A 418 -29.84 8.60 13.29
CA TRP A 418 -29.99 7.70 12.17
C TRP A 418 -31.41 7.16 12.15
N ALA A 419 -32.16 7.42 11.08
CA ALA A 419 -33.53 6.97 10.93
C ALA A 419 -33.62 5.84 9.92
N GLY A 420 -34.23 4.73 10.32
CA GLY A 420 -34.53 3.60 9.45
C GLY A 420 -35.96 3.68 8.91
N SER A 421 -36.14 3.53 7.60
CA SER A 421 -37.44 3.57 6.94
C SER A 421 -38.06 2.18 6.74
N ALA A 422 -39.35 2.13 6.39
CA ALA A 422 -40.08 0.88 6.12
C ALA A 422 -39.51 0.08 4.92
N THR A 423 -38.74 0.72 4.02
CA THR A 423 -38.00 0.00 2.97
C THR A 423 -36.75 -0.73 3.49
N GLY A 424 -36.24 -0.34 4.66
CA GLY A 424 -34.97 -0.79 5.23
C GLY A 424 -33.80 0.17 4.99
N ALA A 425 -34.03 1.29 4.28
CA ALA A 425 -33.02 2.32 4.11
C ALA A 425 -32.74 3.04 5.44
N VAL A 426 -31.50 3.47 5.64
CA VAL A 426 -31.08 4.23 6.83
C VAL A 426 -30.50 5.57 6.38
N THR A 427 -31.10 6.66 6.84
CA THR A 427 -30.68 8.03 6.53
C THR A 427 -30.13 8.74 7.77
N PHE A 428 -29.26 9.71 7.54
CA PHE A 428 -28.73 10.59 8.58
C PHE A 428 -29.57 11.87 8.60
N GLU A 429 -30.11 12.22 9.77
CA GLU A 429 -31.08 13.30 9.91
C GLU A 429 -30.71 14.20 11.08
N ILE A 430 -31.07 15.48 10.95
CA ILE A 430 -30.93 16.47 12.02
C ILE A 430 -32.32 16.71 12.61
N ILE A 431 -32.48 16.41 13.89
CA ILE A 431 -33.73 16.61 14.64
C ILE A 431 -33.50 17.70 15.71
N GLY A 432 -34.41 18.68 15.78
CA GLY A 432 -34.33 19.84 16.68
C GLY A 432 -33.60 21.05 16.09
N GLY A 433 -33.85 22.22 16.67
CA GLY A 433 -33.27 23.50 16.22
C GLY A 433 -33.77 23.90 14.82
N ALA A 434 -32.84 24.10 13.88
CA ALA A 434 -33.13 24.42 12.47
C ALA A 434 -33.37 23.18 11.58
N GLY A 435 -33.31 21.96 12.14
CA GLY A 435 -33.53 20.72 11.40
C GLY A 435 -35.00 20.45 11.11
N ASP A 436 -35.33 20.14 9.86
CA ASP A 436 -36.69 19.92 9.34
C ASP A 436 -37.06 18.42 9.19
N GLY A 437 -36.15 17.49 9.54
CA GLY A 437 -36.34 16.05 9.34
C GLY A 437 -37.61 15.49 9.99
N LEU A 438 -37.81 15.77 11.29
CA LEU A 438 -39.02 15.32 12.01
C LEU A 438 -40.30 15.96 11.46
N GLN A 439 -40.25 17.24 11.07
CA GLN A 439 -41.40 17.93 10.49
C GLN A 439 -41.78 17.35 9.13
N ARG A 440 -40.79 17.08 8.26
CA ARG A 440 -40.99 16.37 6.98
C ARG A 440 -41.61 15.00 7.22
N GLN A 441 -41.08 14.28 8.21
CA GLN A 441 -41.58 12.95 8.55
C GLN A 441 -43.02 12.97 9.07
N ASN A 442 -43.36 13.92 9.93
CA ASN A 442 -44.74 14.09 10.42
C ASN A 442 -45.70 14.59 9.35
N ALA A 443 -45.25 15.42 8.40
CA ALA A 443 -46.03 15.81 7.24
C ALA A 443 -46.35 14.60 6.34
N LEU A 444 -45.35 13.73 6.09
CA LEU A 444 -45.53 12.48 5.37
C LEU A 444 -46.52 11.55 6.10
N ARG A 445 -46.33 11.32 7.41
CA ARG A 445 -47.22 10.48 8.23
C ARG A 445 -48.66 11.01 8.20
N ARG A 446 -48.87 12.31 8.36
CA ARG A 446 -50.20 12.94 8.27
C ARG A 446 -50.85 12.72 6.91
N SER A 447 -50.09 12.83 5.82
CA SER A 447 -50.60 12.60 4.45
C SER A 447 -51.04 11.15 4.21
N LEU A 448 -50.48 10.21 4.97
CA LEU A 448 -50.77 8.77 4.93
C LEU A 448 -51.81 8.35 5.99
N GLY A 449 -52.36 9.30 6.76
CA GLY A 449 -53.28 9.00 7.86
C GLY A 449 -52.64 8.32 9.07
N LEU A 450 -51.30 8.35 9.18
CA LEU A 450 -50.55 7.83 10.30
C LEU A 450 -50.42 8.88 11.41
N PRO A 451 -50.46 8.50 12.70
CA PRO A 451 -50.20 9.42 13.80
C PRO A 451 -48.82 10.05 13.71
N GLU A 452 -48.71 11.32 14.07
CA GLU A 452 -47.42 12.02 14.19
C GLU A 452 -46.58 11.40 15.31
N ILE A 453 -45.26 11.44 15.13
CA ILE A 453 -44.29 10.99 16.13
C ILE A 453 -43.73 12.19 16.89
N PRO A 454 -43.53 12.10 18.22
CA PRO A 454 -42.92 13.17 19.00
C PRO A 454 -41.41 13.22 18.76
N GLU A 455 -40.76 14.20 19.36
CA GLU A 455 -39.30 14.26 19.44
C GLU A 455 -38.73 12.97 20.08
N PRO A 456 -37.72 12.30 19.48
CA PRO A 456 -37.25 11.00 19.97
C PRO A 456 -36.76 11.01 21.43
N TRP A 457 -36.19 12.11 21.91
CA TRP A 457 -35.75 12.27 23.31
C TRP A 457 -36.90 12.45 24.30
N ALA A 458 -38.12 12.74 23.83
CA ALA A 458 -39.31 12.80 24.69
C ALA A 458 -39.91 11.41 24.94
N VAL A 459 -39.55 10.41 24.13
CA VAL A 459 -39.95 9.02 24.34
C VAL A 459 -38.95 8.39 25.30
N THR A 460 -39.40 7.92 26.46
CA THR A 460 -38.55 7.19 27.42
C THR A 460 -39.08 5.78 27.63
N HIS A 461 -38.33 4.95 28.35
CA HIS A 461 -38.76 3.61 28.72
C HIS A 461 -40.06 3.60 29.55
N ALA A 462 -40.22 4.59 30.44
CA ALA A 462 -41.39 4.71 31.30
C ALA A 462 -42.54 5.50 30.66
N ALA A 463 -42.25 6.27 29.60
CA ALA A 463 -43.22 7.13 28.92
C ALA A 463 -43.20 6.87 27.40
N PRO A 464 -43.79 5.74 26.94
CA PRO A 464 -44.04 5.55 25.51
C PRO A 464 -45.02 6.61 25.00
N ALA A 465 -44.85 7.00 23.74
CA ALA A 465 -45.73 7.98 23.12
C ALA A 465 -47.04 7.31 22.69
N VAL A 466 -48.16 7.91 23.07
CA VAL A 466 -49.51 7.52 22.63
C VAL A 466 -50.04 8.56 21.66
N GLY A 467 -50.75 8.10 20.62
CA GLY A 467 -51.48 8.97 19.72
C GLY A 467 -52.59 9.69 20.46
N ALA A 468 -53.07 10.81 19.91
CA ALA A 468 -54.31 11.40 20.39
C ALA A 468 -55.39 10.29 20.38
N PRO A 469 -56.14 10.10 21.48
CA PRO A 469 -57.24 9.15 21.47
C PRO A 469 -58.10 9.48 20.26
N GLU A 470 -58.48 8.47 19.46
CA GLU A 470 -59.34 8.66 18.28
C GLU A 470 -60.61 9.37 18.72
N GLY A 471 -60.55 10.69 18.72
CA GLY A 471 -61.63 11.56 19.09
C GLY A 471 -62.64 11.35 18.01
N ARG A 472 -63.77 10.72 18.36
CA ARG A 472 -65.00 10.78 17.58
C ARG A 472 -65.06 12.15 16.93
N SER A 473 -64.86 12.17 15.62
CA SER A 473 -64.98 13.39 14.82
C SER A 473 -66.26 14.10 15.29
N PRO A 474 -66.20 15.35 15.78
CA PRO A 474 -67.41 16.09 16.09
C PRO A 474 -68.15 16.23 14.75
N ARG A 475 -69.20 15.41 14.59
CA ARG A 475 -70.10 15.48 13.43
C ARG A 475 -70.88 16.78 13.43
#